data_AF-A0A8D8PMG7-F1
#
_entry.id   AF-A0A8D8PMG7-F1
#
_cell.length_a   1.000
_cell.length_b   1.000
_cell.length_c   1.000
_cell.angle_alpha   90.00
_cell.angle_beta   90.00
_cell.angle_gamma   90.00
#
_symmetry.space_group_name_H-M   'P 1'
#
loop_
_entity.id
_entity.type
_entity.pdbx_description
1 polymer ?
#
loop_
_entity_poly.entity_id
_entity_poly.type
_entity_poly.pdbx_seq_one_letter_code
_entity_poly.pdbx_strand_id
1 'polypeptide(L)'
;MGQFHQMQTDFKRCFKKNGSEDIVLGRITWLAVVALQRANSDQKQRFQKAYGIEDNDAIEEIKNLYKELNIPSTYQQYEDQCYDMLHTQIQQSSRGLPHRLFYRILETWIPSKS
;
A
#
# COMPACT_ATOMS: atom_id res chain seq x y z
N MET A 1 7.42 -6.78 9.51
CA MET A 1 8.35 -6.28 8.47
C MET A 1 7.92 -6.71 7.07
N GLY A 2 8.08 -7.96 6.62
CA GLY A 2 7.83 -8.34 5.21
C GLY A 2 6.46 -7.94 4.60
N GLN A 3 5.36 -8.08 5.36
CA GLN A 3 4.03 -7.65 4.90
C GLN A 3 3.93 -6.13 4.63
N PHE A 4 4.58 -5.33 5.47
CA PHE A 4 4.64 -3.88 5.29
C PHE A 4 5.43 -3.52 4.02
N HIS A 5 6.55 -4.20 3.77
CA HIS A 5 7.33 -4.00 2.54
C HIS A 5 6.54 -4.36 1.28
N GLN A 6 5.73 -5.43 1.33
CA GLN A 6 4.87 -5.81 0.21
C GLN A 6 3.82 -4.72 -0.05
N MET A 7 3.15 -4.22 0.98
CA MET A 7 2.22 -3.11 0.88
C MET A 7 2.86 -1.83 0.30
N GLN A 8 4.05 -1.44 0.79
CA GLN A 8 4.77 -0.29 0.26
C GLN A 8 5.13 -0.47 -1.22
N THR A 9 5.56 -1.69 -1.59
CA THR A 9 5.88 -2.04 -2.97
C THR A 9 4.64 -1.92 -3.86
N ASP A 10 3.51 -2.47 -3.45
CA ASP A 10 2.25 -2.41 -4.18
C ASP A 10 1.78 -0.96 -4.37
N PHE A 11 1.82 -0.15 -3.30
CA PHE A 11 1.47 1.26 -3.36
C PHE A 11 2.38 2.05 -4.30
N LYS A 12 3.70 1.90 -4.14
CA LYS A 12 4.70 2.58 -4.97
C LYS A 12 4.60 2.14 -6.43
N ARG A 13 4.29 0.87 -6.71
CA ARG A 13 4.06 0.41 -8.08
C ARG A 13 2.87 1.12 -8.67
N CYS A 14 1.70 1.10 -8.03
CA CYS A 14 0.48 1.65 -8.59
C CYS A 14 0.47 3.18 -8.77
N PHE A 15 1.10 3.92 -7.85
CA PHE A 15 1.09 5.39 -7.88
C PHE A 15 2.33 6.03 -8.52
N LYS A 16 3.32 5.25 -8.98
CA LYS A 16 4.41 5.75 -9.83
C LYS A 16 4.00 5.84 -11.29
N LYS A 17 4.82 6.55 -12.09
CA LYS A 17 4.55 6.94 -13.50
C LYS A 17 4.13 5.80 -14.44
N ASN A 18 4.38 4.53 -14.09
CA ASN A 18 4.06 3.33 -14.88
C ASN A 18 3.12 2.34 -14.15
N GLY A 19 2.43 2.79 -13.09
CA GLY A 19 1.73 1.93 -12.12
C GLY A 19 0.41 1.31 -12.54
N SER A 20 0.20 1.10 -13.83
CA SER A 20 -1.03 0.50 -14.34
C SER A 20 -0.91 -1.02 -14.49
N GLU A 21 0.30 -1.57 -14.47
CA GLU A 21 0.55 -2.98 -14.78
C GLU A 21 -0.18 -3.95 -13.84
N ASP A 22 -0.18 -3.65 -12.54
CA ASP A 22 -0.87 -4.50 -11.56
C ASP A 22 -2.41 -4.46 -11.74
N ILE A 23 -2.96 -3.34 -12.22
CA ILE A 23 -4.39 -3.19 -12.53
C ILE A 23 -4.75 -3.99 -13.78
N VAL A 24 -3.95 -3.86 -14.84
CA VAL A 24 -4.14 -4.56 -16.11
C VAL A 24 -4.01 -6.07 -15.94
N LEU A 25 -3.02 -6.52 -15.18
CA LEU A 25 -2.78 -7.94 -14.91
C LEU A 25 -3.76 -8.53 -13.87
N GLY A 26 -4.65 -7.70 -13.30
CA GLY A 26 -5.62 -8.15 -12.29
C GLY A 26 -4.96 -8.73 -11.04
N ARG A 27 -3.77 -8.26 -10.66
CA ARG A 27 -3.03 -8.85 -9.54
C ARG A 27 -3.71 -8.57 -8.20
N ILE A 28 -3.64 -9.53 -7.29
CA ILE A 28 -4.17 -9.35 -5.93
C ILE A 28 -3.20 -8.48 -5.12
N THR A 29 -3.35 -7.17 -5.24
CA THR A 29 -2.53 -6.16 -4.54
C THR A 29 -3.22 -5.67 -3.27
N TRP A 30 -2.44 -5.10 -2.34
CA TRP A 30 -2.99 -4.45 -1.16
C TRP A 30 -4.03 -3.37 -1.50
N LEU A 31 -3.79 -2.61 -2.58
CA LEU A 31 -4.68 -1.55 -3.06
C LEU A 31 -6.06 -2.11 -3.46
N ALA A 32 -6.07 -3.20 -4.22
CA ALA A 32 -7.31 -3.85 -4.65
C ALA A 32 -8.10 -4.40 -3.45
N VAL A 33 -7.41 -5.04 -2.50
CA VAL A 33 -8.03 -5.58 -1.28
C VAL A 33 -8.63 -4.45 -0.44
N VAL A 34 -7.88 -3.38 -0.17
CA VAL A 34 -8.38 -2.25 0.63
C VAL A 34 -9.49 -1.49 -0.08
N ALA A 35 -9.42 -1.36 -1.41
CA ALA A 35 -10.50 -0.77 -2.20
C ALA A 35 -11.79 -1.57 -2.04
N LEU A 36 -11.74 -2.89 -2.24
CA LEU A 36 -12.91 -3.75 -2.11
C LEU A 36 -13.46 -3.81 -0.68
N GLN A 37 -12.61 -3.68 0.34
CA GLN A 37 -13.05 -3.61 1.74
C GLN A 37 -13.81 -2.32 2.05
N ARG A 38 -13.45 -1.20 1.42
CA ARG A 38 -14.03 0.13 1.67
C ARG A 38 -15.15 0.51 0.72
N ALA A 39 -15.17 -0.09 -0.46
CA ALA A 39 -16.14 0.20 -1.50
C ALA A 39 -17.56 -0.20 -1.08
N ASN A 40 -18.51 0.68 -1.38
CA ASN A 40 -19.93 0.35 -1.36
C ASN A 40 -20.31 -0.57 -2.55
N SER A 41 -21.56 -1.01 -2.61
CA SER A 41 -22.02 -1.96 -3.65
C SER A 41 -21.78 -1.45 -5.08
N ASP A 42 -22.03 -0.16 -5.33
CA ASP A 42 -21.88 0.44 -6.66
C ASP A 42 -20.39 0.56 -7.05
N GLN A 43 -19.54 1.00 -6.11
CA GLN A 43 -18.10 1.06 -6.29
C GLN A 43 -17.49 -0.33 -6.52
N LYS A 44 -17.98 -1.37 -5.83
CA LYS A 44 -17.56 -2.75 -6.06
C LYS A 44 -17.90 -3.22 -7.47
N GLN A 45 -19.08 -2.84 -7.97
CA GLN A 45 -19.48 -3.19 -9.33
C GLN A 45 -18.61 -2.47 -10.37
N ARG A 46 -18.32 -1.18 -10.16
CA ARG A 46 -17.38 -0.42 -11.02
C ARG A 46 -15.98 -1.05 -11.00
N PHE A 47 -15.49 -1.42 -9.81
CA PHE A 47 -14.21 -2.10 -9.65
C PHE A 47 -14.16 -3.43 -10.42
N GLN A 48 -15.16 -4.30 -10.27
CA GLN A 48 -15.21 -5.58 -10.98
C GLN A 48 -15.29 -5.44 -12.50
N LYS A 49 -15.93 -4.36 -12.99
CA LYS A 49 -16.07 -4.09 -14.43
C LYS A 49 -14.80 -3.52 -15.07
N ALA A 50 -13.87 -2.99 -14.28
CA ALA A 50 -12.70 -2.27 -14.80
C ALA A 50 -11.36 -2.94 -14.42
N TYR A 51 -11.31 -3.70 -13.33
CA TYR A 51 -10.06 -4.33 -12.86
C TYR A 51 -9.69 -5.55 -13.72
N GLY A 52 -8.42 -5.66 -14.13
CA GLY A 52 -7.94 -6.73 -15.01
C GLY A 52 -8.23 -6.52 -16.49
N ILE A 53 -8.64 -5.31 -16.90
CA ILE A 53 -8.90 -4.95 -18.29
C ILE A 53 -7.75 -4.09 -18.81
N GLU A 54 -7.18 -4.48 -19.94
CA GLU A 54 -6.15 -3.71 -20.67
C GLU A 54 -6.80 -2.60 -21.49
N ASP A 55 -7.44 -1.65 -20.81
CA ASP A 55 -8.08 -0.49 -21.41
C ASP A 55 -7.75 0.78 -20.59
N ASN A 56 -7.47 1.89 -21.27
CA ASN A 56 -7.04 3.11 -20.60
C ASN A 56 -8.16 3.71 -19.74
N ASP A 57 -9.42 3.66 -20.19
CA ASP A 57 -10.56 4.19 -19.44
C ASP A 57 -10.83 3.30 -18.20
N ALA A 58 -10.69 1.98 -18.35
CA ALA A 58 -10.78 1.04 -17.23
C ALA A 58 -9.68 1.28 -16.17
N ILE A 59 -8.43 1.49 -16.60
CA ILE A 59 -7.32 1.82 -15.70
C ILE A 59 -7.59 3.14 -14.97
N GLU A 60 -8.09 4.15 -15.67
CA GLU A 60 -8.40 5.46 -15.09
C GLU A 60 -9.55 5.37 -14.09
N GLU A 61 -10.60 4.60 -14.38
CA GLU A 61 -11.72 4.35 -13.45
C GLU A 61 -11.22 3.71 -12.15
N ILE A 62 -10.33 2.72 -12.21
CA ILE A 62 -9.74 2.11 -11.00
C ILE A 62 -8.90 3.12 -10.22
N LYS A 63 -8.10 3.93 -10.90
CA LYS A 63 -7.30 4.98 -10.24
C LYS A 63 -8.18 6.04 -9.59
N ASN A 64 -9.30 6.41 -10.22
CA ASN A 64 -10.26 7.34 -9.66
C ASN A 64 -10.98 6.74 -8.45
N LEU A 65 -11.41 5.47 -8.52
CA LEU A 65 -11.94 4.74 -7.38
C LEU A 65 -10.97 4.70 -6.20
N TYR A 66 -9.67 4.50 -6.42
CA TYR A 66 -8.67 4.55 -5.35
C TYR A 66 -8.58 5.93 -4.69
N LYS A 67 -8.74 7.02 -5.47
CA LYS A 67 -8.79 8.38 -4.93
C LYS A 67 -10.10 8.64 -4.19
N GLU A 68 -11.25 8.26 -4.76
CA GLU A 68 -12.57 8.37 -4.12
C GLU A 68 -12.60 7.68 -2.74
N LEU A 69 -11.98 6.50 -2.64
CA LEU A 69 -11.90 5.72 -1.41
C LEU A 69 -10.81 6.22 -0.43
N ASN A 70 -10.14 7.33 -0.75
CA ASN A 70 -9.05 7.92 0.03
C ASN A 70 -7.95 6.91 0.38
N ILE A 71 -7.62 6.00 -0.54
CA ILE A 71 -6.58 4.99 -0.34
C ILE A 71 -5.18 5.63 -0.17
N PRO A 72 -4.81 6.70 -0.91
CA PRO A 72 -3.53 7.38 -0.67
C PRO A 72 -3.38 7.90 0.77
N SER A 73 -4.42 8.54 1.30
CA SER A 73 -4.41 9.05 2.69
C SER A 73 -4.36 7.90 3.70
N THR A 74 -5.07 6.80 3.42
CA THR A 74 -5.07 5.60 4.25
C THR A 74 -3.71 4.93 4.30
N TYR A 75 -3.04 4.82 3.15
CA TYR A 75 -1.69 4.29 3.08
C TYR A 75 -0.74 5.12 3.96
N GLN A 76 -0.82 6.45 3.90
CA GLN A 76 0.00 7.33 4.71
C GLN A 76 -0.23 7.12 6.22
N GLN A 77 -1.49 7.06 6.65
CA GLN A 77 -1.82 6.77 8.06
C GLN A 77 -1.30 5.40 8.50
N TYR A 78 -1.41 4.39 7.64
CA TYR A 78 -0.94 3.05 7.94
C TYR A 78 0.60 2.97 7.97
N GLU A 79 1.28 3.74 7.11
CA GLU A 79 2.73 3.89 7.12
C GLU A 79 3.22 4.53 8.42
N ASP A 80 2.56 5.59 8.89
CA ASP A 80 2.86 6.23 10.18
C ASP A 80 2.62 5.27 11.36
N GLN A 81 1.46 4.60 11.39
CA GLN A 81 1.15 3.62 12.45
C GLN A 81 2.13 2.44 12.47
N CYS A 82 2.53 1.93 11.30
CA CYS A 82 3.51 0.87 11.21
C CYS A 82 4.89 1.34 11.68
N TYR A 83 5.28 2.56 11.33
CA TYR A 83 6.53 3.16 11.80
C TYR A 83 6.55 3.23 13.34
N ASP A 84 5.50 3.79 13.95
CA ASP A 84 5.40 3.95 15.41
C ASP A 84 5.38 2.61 16.14
N MET A 85 4.62 1.64 15.62
CA MET A 85 4.55 0.29 16.17
C MET A 85 5.91 -0.40 16.12
N LEU A 86 6.59 -0.35 14.97
CA LEU A 86 7.91 -0.97 14.81
C LEU A 86 8.96 -0.27 15.67
N HIS A 87 8.94 1.05 15.75
CA HIS A 87 9.81 1.82 16.61
C HIS A 87 9.64 1.40 18.09
N THR A 88 8.39 1.30 18.55
CA THR A 88 8.07 0.86 19.92
C THR A 88 8.52 -0.58 20.17
N GLN A 89 8.30 -1.49 19.23
CA GLN A 89 8.73 -2.90 19.33
C GLN A 89 10.25 -3.05 19.37
N ILE A 90 10.99 -2.22 18.62
CA ILE A 90 12.45 -2.17 18.66
C ILE A 90 12.88 -1.74 20.07
N GLN A 91 12.33 -0.64 20.60
CA GLN A 91 12.66 -0.17 21.95
C GLN A 91 12.36 -1.20 23.04
N GLN A 92 11.26 -1.94 22.92
CA GLN A 92 10.86 -2.97 23.89
C GLN A 92 11.63 -4.28 23.75
N SER A 93 12.23 -4.56 22.58
CA SER A 93 13.03 -5.76 22.34
C SER A 93 14.36 -5.70 23.10
N SER A 94 14.42 -6.35 24.25
CA SER A 94 15.53 -6.29 25.21
C SER A 94 16.39 -7.57 25.24
N ARG A 95 16.51 -8.29 24.11
CA ARG A 95 17.22 -9.58 24.06
C ARG A 95 18.39 -9.58 23.07
N GLY A 96 19.51 -8.96 23.48
CA GLY A 96 20.85 -9.24 22.97
C GLY A 96 21.18 -8.82 21.52
N LEU A 97 20.20 -8.39 20.72
CA LEU A 97 20.43 -7.87 19.37
C LEU A 97 20.59 -6.34 19.39
N PRO A 98 21.56 -5.77 18.66
CA PRO A 98 21.74 -4.32 18.62
C PRO A 98 20.54 -3.63 17.98
N HIS A 99 19.84 -2.78 18.73
CA HIS A 99 18.72 -1.95 18.24
C HIS A 99 19.07 -1.18 16.96
N ARG A 100 20.33 -0.75 16.85
CA ARG A 100 20.89 -0.04 15.69
C ARG A 100 20.69 -0.78 14.37
N LEU A 101 20.72 -2.12 14.36
CA LEU A 101 20.50 -2.90 13.14
C LEU A 101 19.03 -2.79 12.69
N PHE A 102 18.09 -2.84 13.63
CA PHE A 102 16.67 -2.71 13.32
C PHE A 102 16.31 -1.30 12.88
N TYR A 103 16.89 -0.28 13.50
CA TYR A 103 16.73 1.11 13.05
C TYR A 103 17.25 1.33 11.64
N ARG A 104 18.45 0.83 11.30
CA ARG A 104 18.99 0.94 9.94
C ARG A 104 18.07 0.27 8.89
N ILE A 105 17.47 -0.88 9.23
CA ILE A 105 16.51 -1.54 8.35
C ILE A 105 15.25 -0.68 8.19
N LEU A 106 14.72 -0.13 9.29
CA LEU A 106 13.54 0.75 9.28
C LEU A 106 13.76 2.01 8.42
N GLU A 107 14.90 2.69 8.59
CA GLU A 107 15.31 3.88 7.83
C GLU A 107 15.44 3.59 6.32
N THR A 108 15.98 2.41 5.96
CA THR A 108 16.08 1.99 4.56
C THR A 108 14.69 1.81 3.92
N TRP A 109 13.69 1.44 4.71
CA TRP A 109 12.35 1.10 4.23
C TRP A 109 11.42 2.33 4.18
N ILE A 110 11.63 3.29 5.08
CA ILE A 110 10.86 4.53 5.17
C ILE A 110 11.82 5.74 5.16
N PRO A 111 12.49 6.01 4.01
CA PRO A 111 13.45 7.11 3.91
C PRO A 111 12.79 8.50 4.02
N SER A 112 11.46 8.59 3.91
CA SER A 112 10.71 9.83 4.14
C SER A 112 10.63 10.25 5.62
N LYS A 113 11.02 9.38 6.54
CA LYS A 113 10.94 9.57 8.01
C LYS A 113 12.31 9.42 8.71
N SER A 114 13.39 9.34 7.92
CA SER A 114 14.79 9.31 8.41
C SER A 114 15.39 10.70 8.51
#